data_AF-D2YGX0-F1
#
_entry.id   AF-D2YGX0-F1
#
_cell.length_a   1.000
_cell.length_b   1.000
_cell.length_c   1.000
_cell.angle_alpha   90.00
_cell.angle_beta   90.00
_cell.angle_gamma   90.00
#
_symmetry.space_group_name_H-M   'P 1'
#
loop_
_entity.id
_entity.type
_entity.pdbx_description
1 polymer ?
#
loop_
_entity_poly.entity_id
_entity_poly.type
_entity_poly.pdbx_seq_one_letter_code
_entity_poly.pdbx_strand_id
1 'polypeptide(L)'
;MMSVLGLLDKVPACTDLTTKPWVIESGVKVLEQPFYAQGNIATAGGCLSSKYLATWVLCKLAGLGHAEAALHYVAPVGEKESTVKHCMSIVGGYL
;
A
#
# COMPACT_ATOMS: atom_id res chain seq x y z
N MET A 1 -11.50 4.51 -12.20
CA MET A 1 -10.46 3.65 -11.60
C MET A 1 -9.13 3.94 -12.27
N MET A 2 -7.98 3.78 -11.59
CA MET A 2 -6.66 4.01 -12.20
C MET A 2 -6.43 3.15 -13.45
N SER A 3 -6.98 1.94 -13.48
CA SER A 3 -6.97 1.04 -14.65
C SER A 3 -7.66 1.64 -15.87
N VAL A 4 -8.84 2.24 -15.69
CA VAL A 4 -9.60 2.90 -16.77
C VAL A 4 -8.84 4.12 -17.35
N LEU A 5 -7.96 4.74 -16.56
CA LEU A 5 -7.13 5.87 -17.00
C LEU A 5 -5.81 5.44 -17.65
N GLY A 6 -5.54 4.13 -17.83
CA GLY A 6 -4.29 3.62 -18.38
C GLY A 6 -3.07 3.78 -17.45
N LEU A 7 -3.29 4.13 -16.18
CA LEU A 7 -2.18 4.37 -15.22
C LEU A 7 -1.53 3.07 -14.72
N LEU A 8 -2.15 1.91 -15.00
CA LEU A 8 -1.71 0.59 -14.53
C LEU A 8 -1.20 -0.32 -15.65
N ASP A 9 -1.03 0.18 -16.88
CA ASP A 9 -0.66 -0.64 -18.05
C ASP A 9 0.65 -1.42 -17.86
N LYS A 10 1.56 -0.91 -17.02
CA LYS A 10 2.85 -1.54 -16.70
C LYS A 10 3.05 -1.81 -15.21
N VAL A 11 2.03 -1.54 -14.40
CA VAL A 11 2.11 -1.59 -12.94
C VAL A 11 1.03 -2.55 -12.44
N PRO A 12 1.41 -3.66 -11.78
CA PRO A 12 0.41 -4.56 -11.22
C PRO A 12 -0.38 -3.89 -10.09
N ALA A 13 -1.58 -4.40 -9.81
CA ALA A 13 -2.45 -3.89 -8.77
C ALA A 13 -2.64 -4.86 -7.60
N CYS A 14 -2.69 -4.31 -6.39
CA CYS A 14 -3.30 -4.91 -5.22
C CYS A 14 -4.71 -4.32 -5.07
N THR A 15 -5.72 -5.17 -4.91
CA THR A 15 -7.13 -4.76 -4.76
C THR A 15 -7.88 -5.72 -3.84
N ASP A 16 -9.08 -5.36 -3.39
CA ASP A 16 -9.92 -6.23 -2.56
C ASP A 16 -10.56 -7.38 -3.38
N LEU A 17 -11.13 -8.37 -2.67
CA LEU A 17 -11.71 -9.56 -3.30
C LEU A 17 -12.93 -9.25 -4.16
N THR A 18 -13.72 -8.24 -3.80
CA THR A 18 -14.95 -7.87 -4.49
C THR A 18 -14.63 -7.21 -5.83
N THR A 19 -13.61 -6.35 -5.88
CA THR A 19 -13.25 -5.60 -7.09
C THR A 19 -12.22 -6.32 -7.98
N LYS A 20 -11.55 -7.36 -7.48
CA LYS A 20 -10.54 -8.14 -8.23
C LYS A 20 -10.99 -8.58 -9.63
N PRO A 21 -12.20 -9.15 -9.85
CA PRO A 21 -12.61 -9.58 -11.18
C PRO A 21 -12.60 -8.43 -12.20
N TRP A 22 -13.11 -7.25 -11.83
CA TRP A 22 -13.20 -6.10 -12.72
C TRP A 22 -11.84 -5.47 -13.03
N VAL A 23 -10.90 -5.53 -12.08
CA VAL A 23 -9.51 -5.07 -12.31
C VAL A 23 -8.81 -6.00 -13.32
N ILE A 24 -9.03 -7.31 -13.22
CA ILE A 24 -8.50 -8.28 -14.19
C ILE A 24 -9.11 -8.07 -15.57
N GLU A 25 -10.43 -7.87 -15.65
CA GLU A 25 -11.14 -7.58 -16.91
C GLU A 25 -10.61 -6.30 -17.60
N SER A 26 -10.12 -5.34 -16.82
CA SER A 26 -9.45 -4.14 -17.36
C SER A 26 -8.01 -4.37 -17.85
N GLY A 27 -7.55 -5.62 -17.92
CA GLY A 27 -6.23 -6.00 -18.42
C GLY A 27 -5.08 -5.87 -17.41
N VAL A 28 -5.38 -5.53 -16.15
CA VAL A 28 -4.37 -5.32 -15.12
C VAL A 28 -4.02 -6.63 -14.41
N LYS A 29 -2.71 -6.92 -14.28
CA LYS A 29 -2.23 -8.03 -13.47
C LYS A 29 -2.48 -7.74 -11.98
N VAL A 30 -3.28 -8.59 -11.33
CA VAL A 30 -3.53 -8.49 -9.88
C VAL A 30 -2.56 -9.38 -9.10
N LEU A 31 -1.93 -8.84 -8.06
CA LEU A 31 -1.04 -9.58 -7.16
C LEU A 31 -1.77 -10.02 -5.89
N GLU A 32 -1.41 -11.19 -5.40
CA GLU A 32 -1.87 -11.71 -4.10
C GLU A 32 -0.96 -11.23 -2.97
N GLN A 33 -0.98 -9.92 -2.74
CA GLN A 33 -0.22 -9.26 -1.68
C GLN A 33 -0.93 -7.96 -1.28
N PRO A 34 -0.67 -7.41 -0.08
CA PRO A 34 -1.47 -6.30 0.43
C PRO A 34 -1.14 -4.95 -0.20
N PHE A 35 0.08 -4.78 -0.71
CA PHE A 35 0.60 -3.50 -1.21
C PHE A 35 1.64 -3.71 -2.31
N TYR A 36 1.63 -2.83 -3.30
CA TYR A 36 2.65 -2.73 -4.35
C TYR A 36 2.87 -1.27 -4.72
N ALA A 37 4.12 -0.88 -4.94
CA ALA A 37 4.44 0.45 -5.46
C ALA A 37 5.58 0.42 -6.50
N GLN A 38 5.51 1.34 -7.45
CA GLN A 38 6.54 1.58 -8.46
C GLN A 38 6.57 3.05 -8.83
N GLY A 39 7.70 3.71 -8.62
CA GLY A 39 7.84 5.15 -8.86
C GLY A 39 6.91 5.98 -7.98
N ASN A 40 5.91 6.62 -8.59
CA ASN A 40 4.91 7.46 -7.91
C ASN A 40 3.51 6.80 -7.88
N ILE A 41 3.41 5.52 -8.25
CA ILE A 41 2.17 4.78 -8.28
C ILE A 41 2.22 3.70 -7.21
N ALA A 42 1.16 3.61 -6.41
CA ALA A 42 0.99 2.58 -5.40
C ALA A 42 -0.45 2.06 -5.42
N THR A 43 -0.62 0.77 -5.14
CA THR A 43 -1.91 0.11 -4.99
C THR A 43 -1.93 -0.69 -3.70
N ALA A 44 -3.10 -0.78 -3.06
CA ALA A 44 -3.28 -1.47 -1.79
C ALA A 44 -4.61 -2.23 -1.82
N GLY A 45 -4.59 -3.50 -1.40
CA GLY A 45 -5.75 -4.38 -1.43
C GLY A 45 -6.34 -4.64 -0.05
N GLY A 46 -7.65 -4.39 0.12
CA GLY A 46 -8.36 -4.55 1.40
C GLY A 46 -8.28 -3.32 2.31
N CYS A 47 -9.35 -3.06 3.08
CA CYS A 47 -9.51 -1.81 3.84
C CYS A 47 -8.36 -1.54 4.83
N LEU A 48 -7.87 -2.59 5.51
CA LEU A 48 -6.77 -2.48 6.47
C LEU A 48 -5.40 -2.26 5.83
N SER A 49 -5.28 -2.40 4.50
CA SER A 49 -4.05 -2.09 3.77
C SER A 49 -3.87 -0.60 3.49
N SER A 50 -4.89 0.23 3.80
CA SER A 50 -4.77 1.70 3.78
C SER A 50 -3.61 2.21 4.65
N LYS A 51 -3.27 1.50 5.73
CA LYS A 51 -2.09 1.83 6.55
C LYS A 51 -0.77 1.67 5.82
N TYR A 52 -0.64 0.71 4.89
CA TYR A 52 0.58 0.53 4.09
C TYR A 52 0.72 1.67 3.07
N LEU A 53 -0.39 2.07 2.44
CA LEU A 53 -0.42 3.24 1.56
C LEU A 53 -0.03 4.51 2.32
N ALA A 54 -0.62 4.74 3.50
CA ALA A 54 -0.26 5.88 4.36
C ALA A 54 1.21 5.86 4.77
N THR A 55 1.72 4.68 5.17
CA THR A 55 3.14 4.48 5.51
C THR A 55 4.04 4.89 4.35
N TRP A 56 3.78 4.37 3.15
CA TRP A 56 4.59 4.65 1.97
C TRP A 56 4.59 6.15 1.61
N VAL A 57 3.42 6.79 1.65
CA VAL A 57 3.29 8.24 1.41
C VAL A 57 4.09 9.04 2.44
N LEU A 58 3.97 8.70 3.73
CA LEU A 58 4.71 9.37 4.80
C LEU A 58 6.23 9.19 4.63
N CYS A 59 6.70 7.98 4.31
CA CYS A 59 8.11 7.75 4.06
C CYS A 59 8.64 8.59 2.89
N LYS A 60 7.87 8.69 1.79
CA LYS A 60 8.25 9.45 0.59
C LYS A 60 8.27 10.96 0.79
N LEU A 61 7.39 11.50 1.65
CA LEU A 61 7.18 12.95 1.79
C LEU A 61 7.76 13.55 3.08
N ALA A 62 7.75 12.80 4.19
CA ALA A 62 8.20 13.25 5.50
C ALA A 62 9.45 12.52 6.01
N GLY A 63 9.85 11.43 5.34
CA GLY A 63 10.98 10.59 5.75
C GLY A 63 10.63 9.53 6.80
N LEU A 64 11.54 8.59 6.98
CA LEU A 64 11.34 7.38 7.80
C LEU A 64 10.96 7.67 9.25
N GLY A 65 11.69 8.57 9.93
CA GLY A 65 11.42 8.86 11.36
C GLY A 65 10.04 9.45 11.61
N HIS A 66 9.56 10.34 10.73
CA HIS A 66 8.20 10.90 10.84
C HIS A 66 7.14 9.86 10.51
N ALA A 67 7.38 8.99 9.54
CA ALA A 67 6.49 7.88 9.23
C ALA A 67 6.34 6.92 10.42
N GLU A 68 7.45 6.50 11.02
CA GLU A 68 7.45 5.61 12.19
C GLU A 68 6.74 6.26 13.39
N ALA A 69 7.01 7.53 13.67
CA ALA A 69 6.36 8.26 14.76
C ALA A 69 4.84 8.39 14.55
N ALA A 70 4.40 8.72 13.33
CA ALA A 70 2.98 8.82 12.99
C ALA A 70 2.27 7.47 13.11
N LEU A 71 2.88 6.39 12.61
CA LEU A 71 2.34 5.03 12.73
C LEU A 71 2.27 4.58 14.19
N HIS A 72 3.33 4.83 14.96
CA HIS A 72 3.37 4.52 16.39
C HIS A 72 2.28 5.29 17.14
N TYR A 73 2.02 6.55 16.78
CA TYR A 73 0.94 7.33 17.41
C TYR A 73 -0.44 6.68 17.20
N VAL A 74 -0.76 6.24 15.97
CA VAL A 74 -2.11 5.72 15.63
C VAL A 74 -2.29 4.21 15.85
N ALA A 75 -1.21 3.43 15.99
CA ALA A 75 -1.31 1.98 16.14
C ALA A 75 -2.12 1.56 17.38
N PRO A 76 -2.71 0.35 17.41
CA PRO A 76 -3.41 -0.14 18.61
C PRO A 76 -2.51 -0.18 19.85
N VAL A 77 -3.05 0.19 21.01
CA VAL A 77 -2.30 0.16 22.28
C VAL A 77 -1.88 -1.29 22.58
N GLY A 78 -0.60 -1.50 22.88
CA GLY A 78 -0.01 -2.85 23.07
C GLY A 78 0.53 -3.49 21.79
N GLU A 79 0.28 -2.90 20.61
CA GLU A 79 0.74 -3.40 19.31
C GLU A 79 1.53 -2.34 18.53
N LYS A 80 2.06 -1.33 19.21
CA LYS A 80 2.66 -0.16 18.56
C LYS A 80 3.86 -0.54 17.70
N GLU A 81 4.85 -1.18 18.32
CA GLU A 81 6.11 -1.58 17.72
C GLU A 81 5.88 -2.66 16.67
N SER A 82 5.00 -3.63 16.93
CA SER A 82 4.66 -4.69 15.98
C SER A 82 3.95 -4.12 14.75
N THR A 83 3.06 -3.14 14.93
CA THR A 83 2.36 -2.45 13.83
C THR A 83 3.34 -1.68 12.97
N VAL A 84 4.23 -0.87 13.57
CA VAL A 84 5.25 -0.12 12.83
C VAL A 84 6.15 -1.09 12.08
N LYS A 85 6.71 -2.09 12.75
CA LYS A 85 7.61 -3.08 12.14
C LYS A 85 6.94 -3.81 10.98
N HIS A 86 5.67 -4.21 11.14
CA HIS A 86 4.95 -4.88 10.07
C HIS A 86 4.71 -3.95 8.88
N CYS A 87 4.23 -2.72 9.09
CA CYS A 87 4.04 -1.76 8.00
C CYS A 87 5.33 -1.48 7.25
N MET A 88 6.44 -1.26 7.98
CA MET A 88 7.77 -1.05 7.40
C MET A 88 8.27 -2.28 6.62
N SER A 89 8.00 -3.50 7.11
CA SER A 89 8.36 -4.72 6.39
C SER A 89 7.62 -4.88 5.05
N ILE A 90 6.40 -4.35 4.95
CA ILE A 90 5.61 -4.37 3.71
C ILE A 90 6.08 -3.29 2.73
N VAL A 91 6.35 -2.07 3.20
CA VAL A 91 6.68 -0.95 2.31
C VAL A 91 8.16 -0.84 1.97
N GLY A 92 9.06 -1.41 2.78
CA GLY A 92 10.50 -1.14 2.73
C GLY A 92 11.16 -1.49 1.40
N GLY A 93 10.64 -2.49 0.67
CA GLY A 93 11.13 -2.83 -0.67
C GLY A 93 10.76 -1.82 -1.77
N TYR A 94 9.98 -0.78 -1.44
CA TYR A 94 9.47 0.21 -2.39
C TYR A 94 9.86 1.66 -2.05
N LEU A 95 10.73 1.86 -1.06
CA LEU A 95 11.26 3.17 -0.66
C LEU A 95 12.58 3.43 -1.39
#